data_AF-X1Q9I4-F1
#
_entry.id   AF-X1Q9I4-F1
#
_cell.length_a   1.000
_cell.length_b   1.000
_cell.length_c   1.000
_cell.angle_alpha   90.00
_cell.angle_beta   90.00
_cell.angle_gamma   90.00
#
_symmetry.space_group_name_H-M   'P 1'
#
loop_
_entity.id
_entity.type
_entity.pdbx_description
1 polymer ?
#
loop_
_entity_poly.entity_id
_entity_poly.type
_entity_poly.pdbx_seq_one_letter_code
_entity_poly.pdbx_strand_id
1 'polypeptide(L)'
;DWIKRRVPTPDIEEIIDGAIRDSSKESGFNIEFWYPIKGGIQALPEGFLNYIKKVNLNSEATRIYLNKKKVEINHKIKESYDYLISTLPLPELVKIIDEVPTDVK
;
A
#
# COMPACT_ATOMS: atom_id res chain seq x y z
N ASP A 1 13.67 -1.56 -13.65
CA ASP A 1 13.58 -0.12 -13.94
C ASP A 1 12.19 0.40 -13.53
N TRP A 2 12.08 1.03 -12.35
CA TRP A 2 10.80 1.40 -11.72
C TRP A 2 10.14 2.65 -12.33
N ILE A 3 10.90 3.35 -13.18
CA ILE A 3 10.57 4.65 -13.75
C ILE A 3 9.78 4.51 -15.06
N LYS A 4 9.93 3.38 -15.76
CA LYS A 4 9.50 3.15 -17.16
C LYS A 4 8.03 3.50 -17.48
N ARG A 5 7.13 3.46 -16.50
CA ARG A 5 5.70 3.81 -16.68
C ARG A 5 5.29 5.14 -16.05
N ARG A 6 6.19 5.80 -15.31
CA ARG A 6 5.90 7.02 -14.55
C ARG A 6 6.50 8.27 -15.16
N VAL A 7 7.63 8.13 -15.85
CA VAL A 7 8.30 9.25 -16.52
C VAL A 7 8.08 9.12 -18.03
N PRO A 8 7.39 10.09 -18.66
CA PRO A 8 7.28 10.16 -20.11
C PRO A 8 8.66 10.22 -20.75
N THR A 9 8.81 9.52 -21.88
CA THR A 9 10.04 9.56 -22.69
C THR A 9 9.64 10.01 -24.10
N PRO A 10 9.51 11.33 -24.33
CA PRO A 10 9.08 11.85 -25.61
C PRO A 10 10.13 11.59 -26.69
N ASP A 11 9.68 11.42 -27.94
CA ASP A 11 10.57 11.38 -29.10
C ASP A 11 10.95 12.80 -29.56
N ILE A 12 11.86 12.89 -30.55
CA ILE A 12 12.37 14.19 -31.00
C ILE A 12 11.26 15.01 -31.70
N GLU A 13 10.33 14.33 -32.35
CA GLU A 13 9.16 14.93 -32.99
C GLU A 13 8.23 15.57 -31.96
N GLU A 14 7.93 14.89 -30.85
CA GLU A 14 7.14 15.41 -29.73
C GLU A 14 7.80 16.60 -29.03
N ILE A 15 9.14 16.59 -28.91
CA ILE A 15 9.90 17.71 -28.35
C ILE A 15 9.82 18.95 -29.26
N ILE A 16 10.00 18.78 -30.58
CA ILE A 16 9.91 19.88 -31.55
C ILE A 16 8.48 20.42 -31.59
N ASP A 17 7.48 19.54 -31.56
CA ASP A 17 6.07 19.93 -31.57
C ASP A 17 5.70 20.77 -30.34
N GLY A 18 6.09 20.34 -29.14
CA GLY A 18 5.85 21.07 -27.89
C GLY A 18 6.63 22.40 -27.76
N ALA A 19 7.69 22.59 -28.54
CA ALA A 19 8.44 23.84 -28.60
C ALA A 19 7.79 24.90 -29.52
N ILE A 20 7.06 24.45 -30.55
CA ILE A 20 6.44 25.32 -31.56
C ILE A 20 4.99 25.68 -31.19
N ARG A 21 4.29 24.78 -30.48
CA ARG A 21 2.91 24.97 -30.03
C ARG A 21 2.69 24.36 -28.66
N ASP A 22 1.71 24.87 -27.91
CA ASP A 22 1.21 24.17 -26.72
C ASP A 22 0.64 22.81 -27.14
N SER A 23 1.40 21.75 -26.89
CA SER A 23 0.97 20.38 -27.14
C SER A 23 0.08 19.92 -25.98
N SER A 24 -1.23 19.81 -26.20
CA SER A 24 -2.20 19.38 -25.18
C SER A 24 -2.36 17.86 -25.07
N LYS A 25 -1.39 17.06 -25.54
CA LYS A 25 -1.49 15.60 -25.45
C LYS A 25 -1.39 15.17 -24.00
N GLU A 26 -2.52 14.80 -23.42
CA GLU A 26 -2.57 14.13 -22.13
C GLU A 26 -1.73 12.85 -22.22
N SER A 27 -0.72 12.74 -21.36
CA SER A 27 0.21 11.62 -21.34
C SER A 27 0.24 10.98 -19.95
N GLY A 28 0.43 9.66 -19.92
CA GLY A 28 0.43 8.87 -18.69
C GLY A 28 -0.64 7.78 -18.69
N PHE A 29 -0.57 6.92 -17.68
CA PHE A 29 -1.43 5.72 -17.59
C PHE A 29 -2.75 5.95 -16.85
N ASN A 30 -2.94 7.13 -16.27
CA ASN A 30 -4.13 7.51 -15.48
C ASN A 30 -4.87 8.68 -16.12
N ILE A 31 -4.86 8.80 -17.44
CA ILE A 31 -5.56 9.88 -18.17
C ILE A 31 -7.06 9.83 -17.86
N GLU A 32 -7.63 8.62 -17.86
CA GLU A 32 -9.00 8.37 -17.43
C GLU A 32 -8.99 7.36 -16.29
N PHE A 33 -9.74 7.66 -15.22
CA PHE A 33 -9.92 6.72 -14.11
C PHE A 33 -11.28 6.91 -13.45
N TRP A 34 -11.74 5.84 -12.81
CA TRP A 34 -13.01 5.83 -12.11
C TRP A 34 -12.84 6.36 -10.69
N TYR A 35 -13.77 7.20 -10.25
CA TYR A 35 -13.78 7.72 -8.89
C TYR A 35 -15.21 7.68 -8.31
N PRO A 36 -15.39 7.30 -7.02
CA PRO A 36 -16.72 7.24 -6.43
C PRO A 36 -17.44 8.60 -6.44
N ILE A 37 -18.73 8.58 -6.80
CA ILE A 37 -19.58 9.79 -6.86
C ILE A 37 -19.80 10.40 -5.46
N LYS A 38 -19.77 9.58 -4.40
CA LYS A 38 -19.93 9.98 -3.00
C LYS A 38 -18.94 9.22 -2.12
N GLY A 39 -18.52 9.83 -1.01
CA GLY A 39 -17.62 9.21 -0.02
C GLY A 39 -16.14 9.20 -0.40
N GLY A 40 -15.76 9.71 -1.57
CA GLY A 40 -14.38 9.73 -2.04
C GLY A 40 -13.80 8.32 -2.21
N ILE A 41 -12.48 8.21 -2.30
CA ILE A 41 -11.80 6.91 -2.50
C ILE A 41 -12.08 5.90 -1.38
N GLN A 42 -12.40 6.36 -0.16
CA GLN A 42 -12.75 5.52 0.98
C GLN A 42 -14.02 4.68 0.76
N ALA A 43 -14.95 5.15 -0.08
CA ALA A 43 -16.15 4.39 -0.42
C ALA A 43 -15.83 3.04 -1.08
N LEU A 44 -14.68 2.91 -1.75
CA LEU A 44 -14.25 1.67 -2.39
C LEU A 44 -13.93 0.56 -1.36
N PRO A 45 -12.99 0.73 -0.42
CA PRO A 45 -12.74 -0.28 0.61
C PRO A 45 -13.96 -0.51 1.52
N GLU A 46 -14.76 0.51 1.83
CA GLU A 46 -15.99 0.35 2.61
C GLU A 46 -17.03 -0.54 1.91
N GLY A 47 -17.14 -0.44 0.58
CA GLY A 47 -18.00 -1.30 -0.22
C GLY A 47 -17.66 -2.79 -0.08
N PHE A 48 -16.39 -3.14 0.17
CA PHE A 48 -15.98 -4.52 0.40
C PHE A 48 -16.33 -5.02 1.81
N LEU A 49 -16.41 -4.14 2.82
CA LEU A 49 -16.61 -4.55 4.23
C LEU A 49 -17.87 -5.40 4.41
N ASN A 50 -18.94 -5.12 3.66
CA ASN A 50 -20.19 -5.88 3.68
C ASN A 50 -20.03 -7.37 3.31
N TYR A 51 -18.94 -7.73 2.63
CA TYR A 51 -18.65 -9.09 2.19
C TYR A 51 -17.57 -9.78 3.03
N ILE A 52 -17.00 -9.10 4.04
CA ILE A 52 -15.93 -9.63 4.87
C ILE A 52 -16.51 -10.07 6.22
N LYS A 53 -16.32 -11.36 6.55
CA LYS A 53 -16.91 -11.96 7.76
C LYS A 53 -16.22 -11.58 9.06
N LYS A 54 -14.91 -11.34 9.03
CA LYS A 54 -14.10 -11.13 10.24
C LYS A 54 -13.16 -9.95 10.05
N VAL A 55 -13.50 -8.83 10.69
CA VAL A 55 -12.67 -7.63 10.75
C VAL A 55 -12.63 -7.21 12.21
N ASN A 56 -11.43 -7.06 12.76
CA ASN A 56 -11.24 -6.54 14.11
C ASN A 56 -10.61 -5.15 13.99
N LEU A 57 -11.40 -4.14 14.34
CA LEU A 57 -10.92 -2.76 14.47
C LEU A 57 -10.34 -2.55 15.88
N ASN A 58 -9.62 -1.45 16.08
CA ASN A 58 -8.98 -1.13 17.38
C ASN A 58 -8.12 -2.30 17.90
N SER A 59 -7.45 -3.00 16.99
CA SER A 59 -6.67 -4.22 17.24
C SER A 59 -5.23 -3.99 16.79
N GLU A 60 -4.50 -3.18 17.54
CA GLU A 60 -3.11 -2.86 17.25
C GLU A 60 -2.23 -4.10 17.48
N ALA A 61 -1.45 -4.49 16.48
CA ALA A 61 -0.44 -5.52 16.62
C ALA A 61 0.77 -4.92 17.34
N THR A 62 0.91 -5.19 18.63
CA THR A 62 1.91 -4.56 19.49
C THR A 62 3.22 -5.33 19.54
N ARG A 63 3.17 -6.65 19.29
CA ARG A 63 4.35 -7.49 19.20
C ARG A 63 4.10 -8.71 18.33
N ILE A 64 5.11 -9.16 17.59
CA ILE A 64 5.06 -10.38 16.78
C ILE A 64 6.13 -11.32 17.32
N TYR A 65 5.70 -12.52 17.73
CA TYR A 65 6.57 -13.62 18.15
C TYR A 65 6.72 -14.61 16.99
N LEU A 66 7.79 -14.48 16.19
CA LEU A 66 7.94 -15.25 14.95
C LEU A 66 8.06 -16.75 15.21
N ASN A 67 8.96 -17.17 16.11
CA ASN A 67 9.18 -18.58 16.43
C ASN A 67 7.95 -19.26 17.03
N LYS A 68 7.14 -18.50 17.78
CA LYS A 68 5.92 -19.01 18.42
C LYS A 68 4.70 -18.90 17.52
N LYS A 69 4.84 -18.26 16.35
CA LYS A 69 3.77 -17.89 15.43
C LYS A 69 2.59 -17.22 16.13
N LYS A 70 2.87 -16.18 16.91
CA LYS A 70 1.84 -15.41 17.64
C LYS A 70 1.96 -13.91 17.41
N VAL A 71 0.82 -13.23 17.38
CA VAL A 71 0.74 -11.76 17.43
C VAL A 71 0.12 -11.36 18.76
N GLU A 72 0.76 -10.43 19.45
CA GLU A 72 0.19 -9.73 20.59
C GLU A 72 -0.65 -8.55 20.10
N ILE A 73 -1.89 -8.46 20.57
CA ILE A 73 -2.84 -7.42 20.23
C ILE A 73 -3.09 -6.57 21.47
N ASN A 74 -2.98 -5.25 21.30
CA ASN A 74 -3.23 -4.24 22.33
C ASN A 74 -2.50 -4.52 23.67
N HIS A 75 -1.31 -5.12 23.63
CA HIS A 75 -0.52 -5.56 24.80
C HIS A 75 -1.25 -6.52 25.77
N LYS A 76 -2.29 -7.23 25.31
CA LYS A 76 -3.16 -8.03 26.18
C LYS A 76 -3.31 -9.45 25.69
N ILE A 77 -3.74 -9.62 24.45
CA ILE A 77 -4.17 -10.91 23.91
C ILE A 77 -3.11 -11.42 22.96
N LYS A 78 -2.84 -12.73 22.97
CA LYS A 78 -1.92 -13.37 22.02
C LYS A 78 -2.70 -14.34 21.15
N GLU A 79 -2.73 -14.07 19.86
CA GLU A 79 -3.40 -14.90 18.86
C GLU A 79 -2.37 -15.67 18.05
N SER A 80 -2.63 -16.97 17.81
CA SER A 80 -1.77 -17.82 16.98
C SER A 80 -2.12 -17.65 15.49
N TYR A 81 -1.14 -17.86 14.62
CA TYR A 81 -1.34 -17.88 13.17
C TYR A 81 -0.55 -19.01 12.50
N ASP A 82 -1.03 -19.49 11.35
CA ASP A 82 -0.24 -20.37 10.48
C ASP A 82 0.63 -19.57 9.52
N TYR A 83 0.02 -18.51 8.96
CA TYR A 83 0.59 -17.54 8.02
C TYR A 83 0.23 -16.12 8.47
N LEU A 84 1.20 -15.21 8.37
CA LEU A 84 1.01 -13.80 8.69
C LEU A 84 1.24 -12.95 7.43
N ILE A 85 0.19 -12.27 6.97
CA ILE A 85 0.28 -11.27 5.89
C ILE A 85 0.31 -9.90 6.56
N SER A 86 1.48 -9.26 6.53
CA SER A 86 1.63 -7.90 7.04
C SER A 86 1.54 -6.89 5.91
N THR A 87 0.69 -5.89 6.09
CA THR A 87 0.62 -4.69 5.25
C THR A 87 1.12 -3.45 5.98
N LEU A 88 1.72 -3.63 7.18
CA LEU A 88 2.36 -2.54 7.90
C LEU A 88 3.59 -2.04 7.11
N PRO A 89 3.93 -0.74 7.22
CA PRO A 89 5.19 -0.25 6.70
C PRO A 89 6.36 -1.08 7.27
N LEU A 90 7.27 -1.50 6.39
CA LEU A 90 8.36 -2.39 6.78
C LEU A 90 9.18 -1.88 7.98
N PRO A 91 9.55 -0.59 8.08
CA PRO A 91 10.27 -0.08 9.26
C PRO A 91 9.48 -0.21 10.56
N GLU A 92 8.15 -0.04 10.53
CA GLU A 92 7.31 -0.17 11.73
C GLU A 92 7.11 -1.64 12.11
N LEU A 93 6.97 -2.52 11.11
CA LEU A 93 6.90 -3.96 11.31
C LEU A 93 8.15 -4.49 12.04
N VAL A 94 9.33 -4.03 11.64
CA VAL A 94 10.61 -4.42 12.24
C VAL A 94 10.65 -4.08 13.74
N LYS A 95 10.10 -2.92 14.16
CA LYS A 95 10.12 -2.50 15.57
C LYS A 95 9.33 -3.42 16.51
N ILE A 96 8.31 -4.10 16.00
CA ILE A 96 7.40 -4.93 16.81
C ILE A 96 7.72 -6.43 16.74
N ILE A 97 8.65 -6.85 15.88
CA ILE A 97 9.12 -8.24 15.83
C ILE A 97 10.13 -8.47 16.96
N ASP A 98 9.98 -9.58 17.68
CA ASP A 98 10.80 -9.91 18.84
C ASP A 98 12.25 -10.30 18.50
N GLU A 99 12.45 -10.99 17.38
CA GLU A 99 13.73 -11.56 16.99
C GLU A 99 14.18 -11.07 15.60
N VAL A 100 14.40 -9.76 15.48
CA VAL A 100 14.99 -9.17 14.26
C VAL A 100 16.51 -9.32 14.29
N PRO A 101 17.15 -9.79 13.20
CA PRO A 101 18.60 -9.77 13.03
C PRO A 101 19.20 -8.37 13.26
N THR A 102 20.39 -8.29 13.85
CA THR A 102 20.99 -7.00 14.28
C THR A 102 21.35 -6.07 13.12
N ASP A 103 21.62 -6.62 11.95
CA ASP A 103 21.90 -5.90 10.70
C ASP A 103 20.65 -5.30 10.04
N VAL A 104 19.46 -5.72 10.49
CA VAL A 104 18.16 -5.23 10.01
C VAL A 104 17.50 -4.27 11.00
N LYS A 105 17.89 -4.35 12.28
CA LYS A 105 17.26 -3.65 13.41
C LYS A 105 17.52 -2.14 13.42
#